data_AF-A0A2G5T446-F1
#
_entry.id   AF-A0A2G5T446-F1
#
_cell.length_a   1.000
_cell.length_b   1.000
_cell.length_c   1.000
_cell.angle_alpha   90.00
_cell.angle_beta   90.00
_cell.angle_gamma   90.00
#
_symmetry.space_group_name_H-M   'P 1'
#
loop_
_entity.id
_entity.type
_entity.pdbx_description
1 polymer ?
#
loop_
_entity_poly.entity_id
_entity_poly.type
_entity_poly.pdbx_seq_one_letter_code
_entity_poly.pdbx_strand_id
1 'polypeptide(L)'
;MFSTKIRTKPALQEKDFADAHDIFVVDRAGGDEASRESNFQSVDLLGTSYPEPYEMDKELLNKAVVGPKFEIKHQSLTQLLCQNALARHNKAEREKTRVSDWFNLPATELTEEHKRDLEYLQMRSTLDTLAHY
;
A
#
# COMPACT_ATOMS: atom_id res chain seq x y z
N MET A 1 35.05 25.55 -21.10
CA MET A 1 34.93 25.29 -19.65
C MET A 1 33.47 25.41 -19.27
N PHE A 2 32.76 24.31 -19.02
CA PHE A 2 31.34 24.34 -18.65
C PHE A 2 31.20 24.26 -17.13
N SER A 3 30.71 25.36 -16.52
CA SER A 3 30.48 25.50 -15.08
C SER A 3 29.16 24.84 -14.68
N THR A 4 29.20 23.81 -13.84
CA THR A 4 28.00 23.18 -13.28
C THR A 4 27.52 23.96 -12.05
N LYS A 5 26.34 24.60 -12.15
CA LYS A 5 25.69 25.23 -10.98
C LYS A 5 25.02 24.14 -10.13
N ILE A 6 25.54 23.90 -8.94
CA ILE A 6 24.91 23.07 -7.90
C ILE A 6 23.68 23.83 -7.37
N ARG A 7 22.49 23.23 -7.44
CA ARG A 7 21.28 23.78 -6.82
C ARG A 7 21.23 23.34 -5.35
N THR A 8 21.32 24.29 -4.42
CA THR A 8 21.06 24.07 -3.00
C THR A 8 19.55 24.09 -2.72
N LYS A 9 19.06 23.12 -1.92
CA LYS A 9 17.65 23.06 -1.50
C LYS A 9 17.39 24.11 -0.40
N PRO A 10 16.25 24.83 -0.41
CA PRO A 10 15.92 25.74 0.67
C PRO A 10 15.47 24.96 1.93
N ALA A 11 15.87 25.43 3.10
CA ALA A 11 15.49 24.88 4.39
C ALA A 11 14.00 25.11 4.66
N LEU A 12 13.29 24.08 5.12
CA LEU A 12 11.91 24.18 5.61
C LEU A 12 11.93 24.78 7.02
N GLN A 13 11.18 25.86 7.21
CA GLN A 13 10.93 26.47 8.51
C GLN A 13 9.93 25.60 9.29
N GLU A 14 10.33 25.13 10.47
CA GLU A 14 9.39 24.53 11.44
C GLU A 14 8.43 25.63 11.90
N LYS A 15 7.12 25.40 11.69
CA LYS A 15 6.07 26.24 12.25
C LYS A 15 5.61 25.64 13.56
N ASP A 16 5.44 26.52 14.53
CA ASP A 16 5.24 26.25 15.94
C ASP A 16 4.05 25.32 16.20
N PHE A 17 4.31 24.20 16.87
CA PHE A 17 3.33 23.23 17.38
C PHE A 17 2.60 23.76 18.64
N ALA A 18 2.32 25.06 18.70
CA ALA A 18 1.84 25.71 19.93
C ALA A 18 0.31 25.67 20.12
N ASP A 19 -0.46 25.20 19.14
CA ASP A 19 -1.94 25.19 19.21
C ASP A 19 -2.51 23.76 19.16
N ALA A 20 -2.01 22.88 20.02
CA ALA A 20 -2.66 21.60 20.30
C ALA A 20 -3.36 21.72 21.67
N HIS A 21 -4.69 21.75 21.64
CA HIS A 21 -5.53 21.67 22.83
C HIS A 21 -5.09 20.49 23.73
N ASP A 22 -4.78 20.80 25.00
CA ASP A 22 -4.51 19.80 26.03
C ASP A 22 -5.72 18.87 26.19
N ILE A 23 -5.59 17.64 25.70
CA ILE A 23 -6.62 16.59 25.72
C ILE A 23 -6.91 16.07 27.14
N PHE A 24 -6.09 16.43 28.14
CA PHE A 24 -6.17 15.88 29.49
C PHE A 24 -6.51 16.94 30.53
N VAL A 25 -7.74 17.46 30.48
CA VAL A 25 -8.40 18.06 31.65
C VAL A 25 -9.58 17.16 32.02
N VAL A 26 -9.42 16.36 33.06
CA VAL A 26 -10.52 15.61 33.65
C VAL A 26 -11.01 16.39 34.87
N ASP A 27 -12.19 16.98 34.74
CA ASP A 27 -12.93 17.58 35.85
C ASP A 27 -13.30 16.48 36.86
N ARG A 28 -12.62 16.45 38.02
CA ARG A 28 -13.10 15.70 39.18
C ARG A 28 -14.09 16.58 39.95
N ALA A 29 -15.37 16.45 39.63
CA ALA A 29 -16.45 16.91 40.49
C ALA A 29 -17.57 15.87 40.49
N GLY A 30 -17.80 15.23 41.64
CA GLY A 30 -18.84 14.24 41.84
C GLY A 30 -18.34 13.06 42.66
N GLY A 31 -18.57 13.13 43.99
CA GLY A 31 -18.24 12.08 44.93
C GLY A 31 -19.36 11.06 44.99
N ASP A 32 -19.08 9.87 44.48
CA ASP A 32 -19.92 8.68 44.53
C ASP A 32 -18.99 7.54 45.00
N GLU A 33 -19.25 7.06 46.20
CA GLU A 33 -18.65 5.95 46.94
C GLU A 33 -17.71 5.01 46.14
N ALA A 34 -16.42 5.08 46.48
CA ALA A 34 -15.42 4.12 45.99
C ALA A 34 -15.85 2.70 46.38
N SER A 35 -16.29 1.93 45.40
CA SER A 35 -16.52 0.50 45.53
C SER A 35 -15.24 -0.13 46.05
N ARG A 36 -15.32 -0.76 47.23
CA ARG A 36 -14.32 -1.63 47.89
C ARG A 36 -12.93 -1.52 47.28
N GLU A 37 -12.05 -0.77 47.95
CA GLU A 37 -10.61 -0.73 47.70
C GLU A 37 -10.13 -2.10 47.21
N SER A 38 -9.88 -2.21 45.90
CA SER A 38 -9.19 -3.38 45.38
C SER A 38 -7.89 -3.44 46.15
N ASN A 39 -7.59 -4.62 46.71
CA ASN A 39 -6.33 -4.91 47.37
C ASN A 39 -5.17 -4.59 46.40
N PHE A 40 -4.72 -3.34 46.41
CA PHE A 40 -3.63 -2.88 45.58
C PHE A 40 -2.37 -3.26 46.34
N GLN A 41 -1.80 -4.41 46.00
CA GLN A 41 -0.46 -4.73 46.48
C GLN A 41 0.46 -3.68 45.90
N SER A 42 0.96 -2.80 46.77
CA SER A 42 2.10 -1.96 46.44
C SER A 42 3.26 -2.89 46.11
N VAL A 43 3.59 -3.01 44.82
CA VAL A 43 4.86 -3.60 44.41
C VAL A 43 5.95 -2.77 45.07
N ASP A 44 6.76 -3.43 45.89
CA ASP A 44 7.82 -2.80 46.67
C ASP A 44 8.77 -2.02 45.75
N LEU A 45 8.77 -0.69 45.87
CA LEU A 45 9.61 0.24 45.09
C LEU A 45 11.13 0.08 45.34
N LEU A 46 11.53 -0.86 46.21
CA LEU A 46 12.90 -1.16 46.58
C LEU A 46 13.28 -2.63 46.36
N GLY A 47 12.54 -3.33 45.49
CA GLY A 47 12.82 -4.70 45.09
C GLY A 47 13.34 -4.75 43.66
N THR A 48 14.57 -5.20 43.49
CA THR A 48 15.16 -5.61 42.21
C THR A 48 14.45 -6.85 41.65
N SER A 49 13.17 -6.74 41.31
CA SER A 49 12.54 -7.66 40.36
C SER A 49 12.51 -6.93 39.04
N TYR A 50 13.54 -7.18 38.23
CA TYR A 50 13.42 -7.11 36.78
C TYR A 50 12.01 -7.62 36.43
N PRO A 51 11.18 -6.91 35.64
CA PRO A 51 10.02 -7.57 35.07
C PRO A 51 10.57 -8.82 34.42
N GLU A 52 10.17 -9.99 34.94
CA GLU A 52 10.63 -11.26 34.40
C GLU A 52 10.46 -11.19 32.89
N PRO A 53 11.46 -11.62 32.09
CA PRO A 53 11.36 -11.55 30.65
C PRO A 53 10.03 -12.18 30.27
N TYR A 54 9.08 -11.35 29.82
CA TYR A 54 7.71 -11.78 29.61
C TYR A 54 7.76 -12.92 28.59
N GLU A 55 7.53 -14.13 29.08
CA GLU A 55 7.45 -15.30 28.22
C GLU A 55 6.22 -15.08 27.34
N MET A 56 6.47 -14.76 26.08
CA MET A 56 5.39 -14.59 25.12
C MET A 56 4.62 -15.91 25.03
N ASP A 57 3.34 -15.89 25.38
CA ASP A 57 2.47 -17.06 25.30
C ASP A 57 2.43 -17.58 23.85
N LYS A 58 3.05 -18.75 23.62
CA LYS A 58 3.09 -19.40 22.29
C LYS A 58 1.69 -19.64 21.74
N GLU A 59 0.74 -19.90 22.65
CA GLU A 59 -0.68 -20.10 22.31
C GLU A 59 -1.33 -18.84 21.71
N LEU A 60 -0.95 -17.66 22.21
CA LEU A 60 -1.43 -16.38 21.69
C LEU A 60 -0.82 -16.09 20.33
N LEU A 61 0.49 -16.35 20.16
CA LEU A 61 1.19 -16.14 18.90
C LEU A 61 0.62 -17.03 17.76
N ASN A 62 0.23 -18.27 18.07
CA ASN A 62 -0.39 -19.18 17.11
C ASN A 62 -1.77 -18.70 16.61
N LYS A 63 -2.45 -17.85 17.37
CA LYS A 63 -3.75 -17.24 17.01
C LYS A 63 -3.59 -15.93 16.25
N ALA A 64 -2.37 -15.38 16.16
CA ALA A 64 -2.13 -14.11 15.50
C ALA A 64 -2.47 -14.17 14.01
N VAL A 65 -3.04 -13.08 13.50
CA VAL A 65 -3.38 -12.93 12.07
C VAL A 65 -2.12 -12.88 11.21
N VAL A 66 -1.02 -12.36 11.76
CA VAL A 66 0.28 -12.19 11.11
C VAL A 66 1.14 -13.45 11.30
N GLY A 67 0.71 -14.57 10.71
CA GLY A 67 1.48 -15.83 10.69
C GLY A 67 2.25 -16.04 9.38
N PRO A 68 2.98 -17.17 9.23
CA PRO A 68 3.71 -17.50 7.99
C PRO A 68 2.82 -17.53 6.75
N LYS A 69 1.55 -17.94 6.93
CA LYS A 69 0.53 -17.92 5.87
C LYS A 69 0.17 -16.50 5.43
N PHE A 70 0.14 -15.56 6.38
CA PHE A 70 -0.11 -14.16 6.11
C PHE A 70 1.08 -13.54 5.40
N GLU A 71 2.30 -13.87 5.85
CA GLU A 71 3.53 -13.47 5.17
C GLU A 71 3.55 -13.95 3.72
N ILE A 72 3.33 -15.22 3.42
CA ILE A 72 3.37 -15.72 2.01
C ILE A 72 2.33 -15.00 1.12
N LYS A 73 1.14 -14.69 1.65
CA LYS A 73 0.04 -14.08 0.90
C LYS A 73 0.21 -12.56 0.76
N HIS A 74 0.57 -11.89 1.85
CA HIS A 74 0.59 -10.43 1.99
C HIS A 74 2.00 -9.82 1.96
N GLN A 75 3.09 -10.61 1.95
CA GLN A 75 4.45 -10.12 1.64
C GLN A 75 4.48 -9.42 0.28
N SER A 76 3.60 -9.84 -0.64
CA SER A 76 3.40 -9.22 -1.94
C SER A 76 2.95 -7.74 -1.85
N LEU A 77 2.25 -7.35 -0.77
CA LEU A 77 1.88 -5.95 -0.52
C LEU A 77 3.10 -5.05 -0.24
N THR A 78 4.26 -5.68 -0.03
CA THR A 78 5.56 -5.05 0.23
C THR A 78 6.64 -5.55 -0.71
N GLN A 79 6.30 -6.02 -1.92
CA GLN A 79 7.32 -5.96 -2.97
C GLN A 79 7.51 -4.48 -3.32
N LEU A 80 8.43 -3.82 -2.60
CA LEU A 80 9.10 -2.63 -3.10
C LEU A 80 9.90 -3.06 -4.32
N LEU A 81 9.20 -3.34 -5.41
CA LEU A 81 9.81 -3.51 -6.71
C LEU A 81 10.65 -2.26 -6.92
N CYS A 82 11.93 -2.45 -7.26
CA CYS A 82 12.74 -1.31 -7.66
C CYS A 82 12.00 -0.58 -8.79
N GLN A 83 12.17 0.73 -8.92
CA GLN A 83 11.47 1.53 -9.93
C GLN A 83 11.51 0.88 -11.33
N ASN A 84 12.63 0.23 -11.66
CA ASN A 84 12.79 -0.51 -12.91
C ASN A 84 11.94 -1.78 -12.99
N ALA A 85 11.83 -2.56 -11.91
CA ALA A 85 10.98 -3.75 -11.87
C ALA A 85 9.49 -3.38 -11.92
N LEU A 86 9.08 -2.29 -11.25
CA LEU A 86 7.72 -1.75 -11.36
C LEU A 86 7.43 -1.24 -12.77
N ALA A 87 8.38 -0.52 -13.39
CA ALA A 87 8.24 -0.05 -14.76
C ALA A 87 8.11 -1.22 -15.76
N ARG A 88 8.86 -2.31 -15.55
CA ARG A 88 8.74 -3.55 -16.35
C ARG A 88 7.38 -4.21 -16.18
N HIS A 89 6.91 -4.34 -14.93
CA HIS A 89 5.58 -4.89 -14.64
C HIS A 89 4.49 -4.06 -15.33
N ASN A 90 4.50 -2.75 -15.15
CA ASN A 90 3.52 -1.84 -15.78
C ASN A 90 3.62 -1.82 -17.31
N LYS A 91 4.80 -2.15 -17.87
CA LYS A 91 4.93 -2.33 -19.32
C LYS A 91 4.27 -3.63 -19.77
N ALA A 92 4.48 -4.74 -19.07
CA ALA A 92 3.84 -6.01 -19.37
C ALA A 92 2.30 -5.91 -19.29
N GLU A 93 1.76 -5.23 -18.28
CA GLU A 93 0.30 -5.00 -18.17
C GLU A 93 -0.24 -4.14 -19.33
N ARG A 94 0.53 -3.15 -19.80
CA ARG A 94 0.20 -2.34 -20.98
C ARG A 94 0.41 -3.05 -22.30
N GLU A 95 1.25 -4.08 -22.38
CA GLU A 95 1.42 -4.89 -23.60
C GLU A 95 0.26 -5.87 -23.77
N LYS A 96 -0.35 -6.31 -22.65
CA LYS A 96 -1.56 -7.14 -22.66
C LYS A 96 -2.81 -6.39 -23.09
N THR A 97 -2.82 -5.07 -22.98
CA THR A 97 -3.97 -4.20 -23.29
C THR A 97 -3.63 -3.29 -24.44
N ARG A 98 -4.56 -3.01 -25.36
CA ARG A 98 -4.25 -2.17 -26.54
C ARG A 98 -4.04 -0.70 -26.15
N VAL A 99 -4.91 -0.17 -25.28
CA VAL A 99 -4.93 1.23 -24.81
C VAL A 99 -5.54 1.27 -23.41
N SER A 100 -4.92 2.01 -22.47
CA SER A 100 -5.42 2.18 -21.09
C SER A 100 -6.75 2.91 -21.01
N ASP A 101 -6.93 3.89 -21.90
CA ASP A 101 -8.06 4.83 -21.86
C ASP A 101 -9.27 4.33 -22.66
N TRP A 102 -9.13 3.18 -23.32
CA TRP A 102 -10.17 2.58 -24.15
C TRP A 102 -10.52 1.19 -23.62
N PHE A 103 -11.35 1.17 -22.57
CA PHE A 103 -12.01 0.00 -21.95
C PHE A 103 -11.12 -1.21 -21.62
N ASN A 104 -9.78 -1.03 -21.51
CA ASN A 104 -8.84 -2.12 -21.26
C ASN A 104 -9.04 -3.33 -22.20
N LEU A 105 -9.30 -3.06 -23.49
CA LEU A 105 -9.44 -4.13 -24.47
C LEU A 105 -8.15 -4.98 -24.53
N PRO A 106 -8.26 -6.32 -24.54
CA PRO A 106 -7.10 -7.18 -24.63
C PRO A 106 -6.39 -6.97 -25.96
N ALA A 107 -5.07 -7.12 -25.95
CA ALA A 107 -4.28 -7.11 -27.17
C ALA A 107 -4.69 -8.28 -28.06
N THR A 108 -5.07 -7.98 -29.31
CA THR A 108 -5.45 -9.00 -30.29
C THR A 108 -4.25 -9.88 -30.62
N GLU A 109 -4.40 -11.19 -30.47
CA GLU A 109 -3.42 -12.18 -30.93
C GLU A 109 -3.41 -12.21 -32.45
N LEU A 110 -2.25 -12.02 -33.08
CA LEU A 110 -2.11 -12.05 -34.55
C LEU A 110 -2.06 -13.48 -35.07
N THR A 111 -3.16 -14.23 -34.90
CA THR A 111 -3.34 -15.53 -35.53
C THR A 111 -3.47 -15.37 -37.05
N GLU A 112 -3.24 -16.45 -37.81
CA GLU A 112 -3.27 -16.40 -39.27
C GLU A 112 -4.68 -16.09 -39.83
N GLU A 113 -5.72 -16.45 -39.09
CA GLU A 113 -7.11 -16.11 -39.41
C GLU A 113 -7.34 -14.61 -39.25
N HIS A 114 -6.97 -14.04 -38.10
CA HIS A 114 -7.10 -12.60 -37.85
C HIS A 114 -6.33 -11.77 -38.87
N LYS A 115 -5.17 -12.22 -39.37
CA LYS A 115 -4.44 -11.51 -40.43
C LYS A 115 -5.21 -11.47 -41.75
N ARG A 116 -5.77 -12.62 -42.19
CA ARG A 116 -6.58 -12.68 -43.41
C ARG A 116 -7.83 -11.81 -43.30
N ASP A 117 -8.48 -11.82 -42.15
CA ASP A 117 -9.64 -10.98 -41.90
C ASP A 117 -9.29 -9.48 -41.94
N LEU A 118 -8.14 -9.09 -41.37
CA LEU A 118 -7.64 -7.72 -41.46
C LEU A 118 -7.35 -7.31 -42.91
N GLU A 119 -6.80 -8.21 -43.73
CA GLU A 119 -6.57 -7.97 -45.15
C GLU A 119 -7.90 -7.78 -45.90
N TYR A 120 -8.91 -8.60 -45.63
CA TYR A 120 -10.25 -8.41 -46.18
C TYR A 120 -10.88 -7.07 -45.77
N LEU A 121 -10.73 -6.67 -44.51
CA LEU A 121 -11.22 -5.38 -44.03
C LEU A 121 -10.50 -4.21 -44.71
N GLN A 122 -9.20 -4.32 -44.98
CA GLN A 122 -8.45 -3.32 -45.74
C GLN A 122 -8.94 -3.23 -47.18
N MET A 123 -9.28 -4.37 -47.80
CA MET A 123 -9.80 -4.45 -49.17
C MET A 123 -11.33 -4.25 -49.26
N ARG A 124 -12.03 -3.88 -48.19
CA ARG A 124 -13.50 -3.88 -48.16
C ARG A 124 -14.17 -3.03 -49.26
N SER A 125 -13.47 -2.02 -49.78
CA SER A 125 -13.96 -1.17 -50.87
C SER A 125 -14.05 -1.88 -52.22
N THR A 126 -13.34 -2.99 -52.41
CA THR A 126 -13.34 -3.76 -53.66
C THR A 126 -14.31 -4.94 -53.62
N LEU A 127 -14.78 -5.34 -52.44
CA LEU A 127 -15.63 -6.52 -52.25
C LEU A 127 -17.09 -6.28 -52.64
N ASP A 128 -17.62 -5.09 -52.36
CA ASP A 128 -19.01 -4.74 -52.68
C ASP A 128 -19.04 -3.48 -53.53
N THR A 129 -19.64 -3.58 -54.71
CA THR A 129 -19.76 -2.46 -55.66
C THR A 129 -20.84 -1.45 -55.25
N LEU A 130 -21.76 -1.86 -54.38
CA LEU A 130 -22.85 -1.01 -53.89
C LEU A 130 -22.48 -0.23 -52.63
N ALA A 131 -21.53 -0.74 -51.84
CA ALA A 131 -21.10 -0.11 -50.60
C ALA A 131 -19.78 0.66 -50.79
N HIS A 132 -19.77 1.94 -50.39
CA HIS A 132 -18.58 2.80 -50.41
C HIS A 132 -18.26 3.24 -48.97
N TYR A 133 -17.03 2.96 -48.51
CA TYR A 133 -16.57 3.13 -47.13
C TYR A 133 -15.34 4.03 -47.01
#